data_AF-A0A2T4VWG8-F1
#
_entry.id   AF-A0A2T4VWG8-F1
#
_cell.length_a   1.000
_cell.length_b   1.000
_cell.length_c   1.000
_cell.angle_alpha   90.00
_cell.angle_beta   90.00
_cell.angle_gamma   90.00
#
_symmetry.space_group_name_H-M   'P 1'
#
loop_
_entity.id
_entity.type
_entity.pdbx_description
1 polymer ?
#
loop_
_entity_poly.entity_id
_entity_poly.type
_entity_poly.pdbx_seq_one_letter_code
_entity_poly.pdbx_strand_id
1 'polypeptide(L)'
;MINMIIHIIFYYHKNHVKSNGYIDPTPDSGFVDSTAFSSKQPRTFFESKTIRPHLDKSMRTSKENARYRMESEPPFTCLAMANFFIDQGVRYDSPVTNLKLQSLLYFTYCILVLRHKQAMLDEEPQAWRNGPVFSGIYHRFKYFGKGTIRFPMDLAFDIFPVIKDKDVLNIMKMVWEIFGIYSDKILSGTSRTSIAWKKVYNPKDQDLIRTITVEHILKHEQHSFLNYY
;
A
#
# COMPACT_ATOMS: atom_id res chain seq x y z
N MET A 1 -4.87 10.78 -12.95
CA MET A 1 -3.59 10.51 -12.23
C MET A 1 -2.78 11.77 -11.85
N ILE A 2 -2.35 12.64 -12.79
CA ILE A 2 -1.58 13.87 -12.47
C ILE A 2 -2.37 14.87 -11.59
N ASN A 3 -3.69 14.97 -11.77
CA ASN A 3 -4.54 15.95 -11.08
C ASN A 3 -4.59 15.79 -9.54
N MET A 4 -4.37 14.57 -9.01
CA MET A 4 -4.36 14.31 -7.55
C MET A 4 -3.20 15.06 -6.86
N ILE A 5 -2.04 15.02 -7.50
CA ILE A 5 -0.80 15.63 -7.04
C ILE A 5 -0.91 17.15 -7.17
N ILE A 6 -1.44 17.62 -8.30
CA ILE A 6 -1.68 19.05 -8.54
C ILE A 6 -2.55 19.66 -7.44
N HIS A 7 -3.59 19.01 -6.91
CA HIS A 7 -4.44 19.63 -5.89
C HIS A 7 -3.89 19.63 -4.46
N ILE A 8 -3.17 18.57 -4.04
CA ILE A 8 -2.47 18.59 -2.74
C ILE A 8 -1.33 19.62 -2.78
N ILE A 9 -0.58 19.66 -3.89
CA ILE A 9 0.44 20.67 -4.10
C ILE A 9 -0.21 22.06 -4.24
N PHE A 10 -1.26 22.30 -5.04
CA PHE A 10 -1.89 23.62 -5.15
C PHE A 10 -2.46 24.12 -3.82
N TYR A 11 -3.09 23.25 -3.02
CA TYR A 11 -3.58 23.66 -1.69
C TYR A 11 -2.43 24.16 -0.79
N TYR A 12 -1.23 23.60 -0.95
CA TYR A 12 -0.03 24.05 -0.21
C TYR A 12 0.70 25.22 -0.90
N HIS A 13 0.80 25.21 -2.22
CA HIS A 13 1.60 26.08 -3.07
C HIS A 13 0.89 27.41 -3.38
N LYS A 14 -0.45 27.40 -3.56
CA LYS A 14 -1.30 28.62 -3.60
C LYS A 14 -1.17 29.43 -2.32
N ASN A 15 -0.89 28.76 -1.20
CA ASN A 15 -0.67 29.40 0.09
C ASN A 15 0.79 29.82 0.33
N HIS A 16 1.78 29.34 -0.46
CA HIS A 16 3.21 29.52 -0.10
C HIS A 16 4.26 29.77 -1.21
N VAL A 17 4.05 29.49 -2.51
CA VAL A 17 5.12 29.63 -3.56
C VAL A 17 4.55 30.03 -4.95
N LYS A 18 5.34 30.76 -5.79
CA LYS A 18 4.97 31.22 -7.16
C LYS A 18 5.60 30.37 -8.29
N SER A 19 5.11 30.52 -9.53
CA SER A 19 5.14 29.51 -10.60
C SER A 19 6.28 29.54 -11.63
N ASN A 20 6.57 28.36 -12.22
CA ASN A 20 6.64 28.02 -13.67
C ASN A 20 7.18 26.56 -13.82
N GLY A 21 6.98 25.77 -14.88
CA GLY A 21 6.17 25.85 -16.12
C GLY A 21 6.37 24.55 -16.96
N TYR A 22 5.46 24.17 -17.86
CA TYR A 22 5.55 22.89 -18.63
C TYR A 22 4.80 22.91 -19.98
N ILE A 23 5.26 22.13 -20.97
CA ILE A 23 4.65 21.91 -22.31
C ILE A 23 4.87 20.44 -22.75
N ASP A 24 3.88 19.84 -23.40
CA ASP A 24 3.86 18.52 -24.09
C ASP A 24 3.15 18.69 -25.46
N PRO A 25 3.33 17.82 -26.49
CA PRO A 25 2.22 16.88 -26.80
C PRO A 25 2.55 15.55 -27.55
N THR A 26 1.94 14.45 -27.07
CA THR A 26 1.16 13.41 -27.81
C THR A 26 1.80 12.29 -28.70
N PRO A 27 1.09 11.14 -28.91
CA PRO A 27 1.58 9.92 -29.60
C PRO A 27 0.88 9.56 -30.93
N ASP A 28 1.33 8.50 -31.62
CA ASP A 28 0.73 7.97 -32.87
C ASP A 28 0.62 6.41 -32.94
N SER A 29 0.13 5.85 -34.05
CA SER A 29 -0.80 4.71 -34.09
C SER A 29 -0.55 3.61 -35.17
N GLY A 30 -1.30 2.49 -35.11
CA GLY A 30 -1.44 1.46 -36.18
C GLY A 30 -0.94 0.03 -35.85
N PHE A 31 -1.27 -1.08 -36.55
CA PHE A 31 -2.34 -1.41 -37.55
C PHE A 31 -2.27 -2.94 -37.93
N VAL A 32 -3.36 -3.74 -37.78
CA VAL A 32 -3.87 -4.82 -38.73
C VAL A 32 -2.98 -6.09 -39.01
N ASP A 33 -3.39 -7.32 -39.43
CA ASP A 33 -4.67 -7.96 -39.87
C ASP A 33 -4.81 -9.50 -39.55
N SER A 34 -5.99 -10.07 -39.91
CA SER A 34 -6.45 -11.43 -40.38
C SER A 34 -5.48 -12.64 -40.59
N THR A 35 -5.88 -13.90 -40.90
CA THR A 35 -7.15 -14.53 -41.35
C THR A 35 -7.27 -16.02 -40.87
N ALA A 36 -8.35 -16.74 -41.23
CA ALA A 36 -8.76 -18.06 -40.68
C ALA A 36 -8.43 -19.31 -41.54
N PHE A 37 -8.53 -20.52 -40.95
CA PHE A 37 -8.97 -21.74 -41.67
C PHE A 37 -9.69 -22.78 -40.77
N SER A 38 -10.41 -23.72 -41.38
CA SER A 38 -11.45 -24.57 -40.75
C SER A 38 -11.28 -26.07 -41.07
N SER A 39 -11.71 -26.97 -40.16
CA SER A 39 -12.49 -28.21 -40.48
C SER A 39 -12.82 -29.05 -39.22
N LYS A 40 -13.56 -30.16 -39.39
CA LYS A 40 -14.42 -30.81 -38.35
C LYS A 40 -13.89 -32.15 -37.80
N GLN A 41 -14.54 -32.58 -36.70
CA GLN A 41 -14.37 -33.78 -35.85
C GLN A 41 -14.71 -35.12 -36.55
N PRO A 42 -14.45 -36.30 -35.93
CA PRO A 42 -15.51 -36.96 -35.13
C PRO A 42 -15.05 -37.66 -33.82
N ARG A 43 -16.03 -38.08 -33.00
CA ARG A 43 -15.88 -38.76 -31.69
C ARG A 43 -15.68 -40.28 -31.82
N THR A 44 -15.05 -40.89 -30.82
CA THR A 44 -15.48 -42.20 -30.27
C THR A 44 -15.36 -42.22 -28.73
N PHE A 45 -16.04 -43.19 -28.11
CA PHE A 45 -16.32 -43.26 -26.67
C PHE A 45 -15.91 -44.65 -26.16
N PHE A 46 -15.15 -44.72 -25.07
CA PHE A 46 -14.95 -45.96 -24.31
C PHE A 46 -14.82 -45.64 -22.81
N GLU A 47 -15.78 -46.10 -22.03
CA GLU A 47 -15.70 -46.10 -20.57
C GLU A 47 -14.76 -47.22 -20.09
N SER A 48 -13.96 -46.92 -19.07
CA SER A 48 -13.44 -47.93 -18.16
C SER A 48 -13.72 -47.50 -16.71
N LYS A 49 -14.34 -48.40 -15.94
CA LYS A 49 -14.71 -48.18 -14.53
C LYS A 49 -13.46 -48.22 -13.65
N THR A 50 -12.86 -47.08 -13.36
CA THR A 50 -11.88 -46.97 -12.26
C THR A 50 -12.61 -46.62 -10.96
N ILE A 51 -12.58 -47.54 -10.00
CA ILE A 51 -13.08 -47.33 -8.65
C ILE A 51 -12.32 -46.16 -8.03
N ARG A 52 -13.00 -45.04 -7.78
CA ARG A 52 -12.39 -43.89 -7.13
C ARG A 52 -12.29 -44.20 -5.63
N PRO A 53 -11.11 -44.09 -4.98
CA PRO A 53 -11.08 -44.07 -3.53
C PRO A 53 -11.95 -42.90 -3.05
N HIS A 54 -12.76 -43.12 -2.02
CA HIS A 54 -13.62 -42.09 -1.43
C HIS A 54 -12.74 -41.08 -0.68
N LEU A 55 -12.11 -40.19 -1.44
CA LEU A 55 -11.30 -39.10 -0.93
C LEU A 55 -12.20 -38.20 -0.09
N ASP A 56 -11.98 -38.23 1.22
CA ASP A 56 -12.80 -37.53 2.20
C ASP A 56 -12.94 -36.04 1.80
N LYS A 57 -14.19 -35.59 1.69
CA LYS A 57 -14.51 -34.19 1.38
C LYS A 57 -13.89 -33.24 2.41
N SER A 58 -13.70 -33.69 3.66
CA SER A 58 -13.03 -32.91 4.72
C SER A 58 -11.61 -32.49 4.34
N MET A 59 -10.85 -33.35 3.65
CA MET A 59 -9.47 -33.06 3.25
C MET A 59 -9.37 -32.18 2.00
N ARG A 60 -10.34 -32.29 1.08
CA ARG A 60 -10.45 -31.35 -0.05
C ARG A 60 -10.74 -29.95 0.46
N THR A 61 -11.80 -29.77 1.27
CA THR A 61 -12.12 -28.46 1.85
C THR A 61 -10.99 -27.92 2.73
N SER A 62 -10.25 -28.77 3.44
CA SER A 62 -9.08 -28.32 4.22
C SER A 62 -7.96 -27.74 3.36
N LYS A 63 -7.59 -28.40 2.25
CA LYS A 63 -6.59 -27.86 1.30
C LYS A 63 -7.10 -26.67 0.51
N GLU A 64 -8.38 -26.62 0.19
CA GLU A 64 -9.02 -25.56 -0.58
C GLU A 64 -9.21 -24.30 0.28
N ASN A 65 -9.62 -24.45 1.55
CA ASN A 65 -9.64 -23.37 2.55
C ASN A 65 -8.22 -22.89 2.91
N ALA A 66 -7.22 -23.77 2.94
CA ALA A 66 -5.82 -23.37 3.13
C ALA A 66 -5.27 -22.60 1.91
N ARG A 67 -5.67 -22.98 0.69
CA ARG A 67 -5.35 -22.24 -0.55
C ARG A 67 -6.02 -20.86 -0.55
N TYR A 68 -7.31 -20.80 -0.24
CA TYR A 68 -8.03 -19.52 -0.11
C TYR A 68 -7.41 -18.63 0.98
N ARG A 69 -6.95 -19.20 2.10
CA ARG A 69 -6.19 -18.46 3.13
C ARG A 69 -4.87 -17.91 2.57
N MET A 70 -4.08 -18.72 1.87
CA MET A 70 -2.82 -18.29 1.24
C MET A 70 -3.03 -17.29 0.08
N GLU A 71 -4.19 -17.29 -0.56
CA GLU A 71 -4.61 -16.26 -1.54
C GLU A 71 -5.20 -14.99 -0.86
N SER A 72 -5.44 -15.03 0.46
CA SER A 72 -6.03 -13.93 1.24
C SER A 72 -5.08 -13.25 2.23
N GLU A 73 -3.88 -13.81 2.46
CA GLU A 73 -2.87 -13.15 3.30
C GLU A 73 -2.25 -11.97 2.53
N PRO A 74 -2.07 -10.80 3.18
CA PRO A 74 -1.50 -9.64 2.50
C PRO A 74 -0.11 -9.92 1.92
N PRO A 75 0.14 -9.61 0.63
CA PRO A 75 1.32 -10.11 -0.10
C PRO A 75 2.65 -9.44 0.27
N PHE A 76 2.65 -8.37 1.08
CA PHE A 76 3.84 -7.58 1.39
C PHE A 76 3.94 -7.28 2.88
N THR A 77 5.17 -7.23 3.40
CA THR A 77 5.39 -6.88 4.81
C THR A 77 5.52 -5.37 5.00
N CYS A 78 4.91 -4.84 6.06
CA CYS A 78 5.10 -3.47 6.52
C CYS A 78 6.59 -3.15 6.75
N LEU A 79 7.39 -4.13 7.17
CA LEU A 79 8.82 -3.95 7.39
C LEU A 79 9.59 -3.72 6.08
N ALA A 80 9.24 -4.40 4.99
CA ALA A 80 9.86 -4.18 3.69
C ALA A 80 9.58 -2.75 3.18
N MET A 81 8.35 -2.27 3.36
CA MET A 81 7.97 -0.91 3.00
C MET A 81 8.65 0.14 3.91
N ALA A 82 8.79 -0.15 5.21
CA ALA A 82 9.47 0.73 6.14
C ALA A 82 10.96 0.86 5.80
N ASN A 83 11.63 -0.26 5.53
CA ASN A 83 13.03 -0.31 5.12
C ASN A 83 13.27 0.48 3.83
N PHE A 84 12.37 0.42 2.85
CA PHE A 84 12.45 1.25 1.64
C PHE A 84 12.46 2.75 1.95
N PHE A 85 11.55 3.24 2.81
CA PHE A 85 11.51 4.67 3.16
C PHE A 85 12.70 5.13 4.01
N ILE A 86 13.28 4.24 4.81
CA ILE A 86 14.54 4.50 5.52
C ILE A 86 15.69 4.61 4.51
N ASP A 87 15.80 3.67 3.56
CA ASP A 87 16.81 3.70 2.48
C ASP A 87 16.71 4.96 1.63
N GLN A 88 15.50 5.36 1.18
CA GLN A 88 15.31 6.62 0.46
C GLN A 88 15.76 7.82 1.31
N GLY A 89 15.45 7.83 2.61
CA GLY A 89 15.88 8.88 3.53
C GLY A 89 17.41 9.00 3.62
N VAL A 90 18.13 7.88 3.70
CA VAL A 90 19.61 7.89 3.71
C VAL A 90 20.16 8.32 2.34
N ARG A 91 19.62 7.77 1.25
CA ARG A 91 20.07 8.01 -0.13
C ARG A 91 19.97 9.47 -0.55
N TYR A 92 18.96 10.19 -0.08
CA TYR A 92 18.71 11.60 -0.40
C TYR A 92 19.15 12.57 0.72
N ASP A 93 19.97 12.11 1.68
CA ASP A 93 20.39 12.85 2.89
C ASP A 93 19.22 13.56 3.63
N SER A 94 18.06 12.91 3.65
CA SER A 94 16.89 13.28 4.44
C SER A 94 16.36 12.10 5.28
N PRO A 95 17.17 11.54 6.21
CA PRO A 95 16.77 10.38 7.01
C PRO A 95 15.43 10.59 7.73
N VAL A 96 14.60 9.55 7.74
CA VAL A 96 13.25 9.61 8.32
C VAL A 96 13.29 9.49 9.84
N THR A 97 12.40 10.19 10.54
CA THR A 97 12.10 9.90 11.96
C THR A 97 10.99 8.85 12.06
N ASN A 98 10.72 8.36 13.28
CA ASN A 98 9.54 7.55 13.56
C ASN A 98 8.23 8.19 13.04
N LEU A 99 8.05 9.50 13.18
CA LEU A 99 6.80 10.18 12.83
C LEU A 99 6.65 10.39 11.32
N LYS A 100 7.75 10.70 10.62
CA LYS A 100 7.81 10.75 9.15
C LYS A 100 7.56 9.37 8.53
N LEU A 101 8.22 8.33 9.05
CA LEU A 101 8.07 6.95 8.59
C LEU A 101 6.61 6.47 8.67
N GLN A 102 5.95 6.66 9.82
CA GLN A 102 4.54 6.25 10.00
C GLN A 102 3.58 6.97 9.04
N SER A 103 3.80 8.26 8.77
CA SER A 103 2.97 9.00 7.80
C SER A 103 3.19 8.50 6.36
N LEU A 104 4.43 8.24 5.94
CA LEU A 104 4.76 7.70 4.61
C LEU A 104 4.14 6.31 4.40
N LEU A 105 4.24 5.43 5.40
CA LEU A 105 3.59 4.11 5.39
C LEU A 105 2.08 4.24 5.24
N TYR A 106 1.44 5.14 6.01
CA TYR A 106 -0.01 5.32 5.96
C TYR A 106 -0.50 5.82 4.59
N PHE A 107 0.15 6.82 4.01
CA PHE A 107 -0.22 7.32 2.67
C PHE A 107 -0.09 6.22 1.61
N THR A 108 0.98 5.42 1.68
CA THR A 108 1.20 4.29 0.77
C THR A 108 0.12 3.22 0.93
N TYR A 109 -0.20 2.85 2.18
CA TYR A 109 -1.23 1.87 2.50
C TYR A 109 -2.61 2.31 2.00
N CYS A 110 -3.00 3.58 2.22
CA CYS A 110 -4.25 4.11 1.68
C CYS A 110 -4.34 4.00 0.15
N ILE A 111 -3.27 4.37 -0.58
CA ILE A 111 -3.26 4.25 -2.05
C ILE A 111 -3.38 2.78 -2.49
N LEU A 112 -2.67 1.87 -1.83
CA LEU A 112 -2.72 0.44 -2.11
C LEU A 112 -4.11 -0.15 -1.84
N VAL A 113 -4.69 0.09 -0.67
CA VAL A 113 -6.05 -0.37 -0.31
C VAL A 113 -7.08 0.20 -1.27
N LEU A 114 -7.00 1.48 -1.62
CA LEU A 114 -7.94 2.10 -2.55
C LEU A 114 -7.80 1.59 -3.99
N ARG A 115 -6.60 1.16 -4.42
CA ARG A 115 -6.35 0.55 -5.73
C ARG A 115 -6.79 -0.91 -5.79
N HIS A 116 -6.36 -1.72 -4.83
CA HIS A 116 -6.55 -3.18 -4.85
C HIS A 116 -7.83 -3.66 -4.13
N LYS A 117 -8.53 -2.76 -3.41
CA LYS A 117 -9.76 -3.04 -2.66
C LYS A 117 -9.64 -4.07 -1.53
N GLN A 118 -8.42 -4.32 -1.06
CA GLN A 118 -8.10 -5.29 -0.01
C GLN A 118 -6.86 -4.85 0.79
N ALA A 119 -6.56 -5.55 1.88
CA ALA A 119 -5.32 -5.36 2.64
C ALA A 119 -4.12 -5.77 1.79
N MET A 120 -3.14 -4.87 1.65
CA MET A 120 -1.91 -5.12 0.88
C MET A 120 -0.65 -5.20 1.76
N LEU A 121 -0.80 -5.02 3.07
CA LEU A 121 0.28 -5.13 4.07
C LEU A 121 -0.12 -6.08 5.20
N ASP A 122 0.85 -6.79 5.76
CA ASP A 122 0.72 -7.77 6.86
C ASP A 122 0.30 -7.18 8.22
N GLU A 123 0.20 -5.85 8.32
CA GLU A 123 -0.29 -5.13 9.50
C GLU A 123 -1.24 -4.00 9.07
N GLU A 124 -2.34 -3.82 9.80
CA GLU A 124 -3.22 -2.66 9.63
C GLU A 124 -2.82 -1.49 10.56
N PRO A 125 -2.96 -0.22 10.12
CA PRO A 125 -2.62 0.93 10.93
C PRO A 125 -3.64 1.15 12.06
N GLN A 126 -3.16 1.58 13.21
CA GLN A 126 -3.97 1.91 14.38
C GLN A 126 -4.12 3.43 14.54
N ALA A 127 -5.24 3.88 15.09
CA ALA A 127 -5.54 5.30 15.30
C ALA A 127 -4.90 5.84 16.58
N TRP A 128 -3.65 6.32 16.50
CA TRP A 128 -2.93 6.91 17.62
C TRP A 128 -3.05 8.44 17.63
N ARG A 129 -2.73 9.07 18.76
CA ARG A 129 -2.85 10.54 18.97
C ARG A 129 -2.15 11.41 17.92
N ASN A 130 -1.00 10.97 17.41
CA ASN A 130 -0.19 11.72 16.45
C ASN A 130 -0.46 11.33 14.98
N GLY A 131 -1.47 10.49 14.74
CA GLY A 131 -1.83 9.98 13.42
C GLY A 131 -1.97 8.45 13.41
N PRO A 132 -2.23 7.87 12.23
CA PRO A 132 -2.16 6.42 12.02
C PRO A 132 -0.77 5.87 12.32
N VAL A 133 -0.71 4.70 12.95
CA VAL A 133 0.54 4.03 13.33
C VAL A 133 0.44 2.52 13.09
N PHE A 134 1.36 1.98 12.30
CA PHE A 134 1.69 0.56 12.26
C PHE A 134 2.52 0.26 13.52
N SER A 135 1.90 -0.42 14.48
CA SER A 135 2.40 -0.65 15.84
C SER A 135 3.63 -1.56 15.86
N GLY A 136 3.66 -2.61 15.04
CA GLY A 136 4.81 -3.49 14.86
C GLY A 136 6.03 -2.72 14.36
N ILE A 137 5.82 -1.83 13.37
CA ILE A 137 6.87 -0.92 12.88
C ILE A 137 7.28 0.10 13.95
N TYR A 138 6.33 0.72 14.64
CA TYR A 138 6.65 1.65 15.73
C TYR A 138 7.47 0.97 16.82
N HIS A 139 7.11 -0.23 17.26
CA HIS A 139 7.84 -0.93 18.31
C HIS A 139 9.24 -1.41 17.90
N ARG A 140 9.48 -1.66 16.61
CA ARG A 140 10.82 -1.90 16.05
C ARG A 140 11.70 -0.64 16.12
N PHE A 141 11.16 0.53 15.75
CA PHE A 141 11.94 1.77 15.63
C PHE A 141 11.80 2.78 16.80
N LYS A 142 10.98 2.50 17.82
CA LYS A 142 10.72 3.41 18.97
C LYS A 142 11.98 3.87 19.71
N TYR A 143 13.03 3.04 19.70
CA TYR A 143 14.30 3.32 20.38
C TYR A 143 15.04 4.55 19.80
N PHE A 144 14.80 4.90 18.54
CA PHE A 144 15.29 6.15 17.94
C PHE A 144 14.55 7.39 18.49
N GLY A 145 13.39 7.23 19.13
CA GLY A 145 12.61 8.32 19.72
C GLY A 145 12.23 9.39 18.68
N LYS A 146 12.65 10.64 18.96
CA LYS A 146 12.53 11.79 18.03
C LYS A 146 13.71 11.91 17.05
N GLY A 147 14.72 11.06 17.17
CA GLY A 147 15.88 11.02 16.28
C GLY A 147 15.57 10.46 14.91
N THR A 148 16.58 10.50 14.04
CA THR A 148 16.50 9.92 12.69
C THR A 148 16.89 8.45 12.70
N ILE A 149 16.18 7.67 11.88
CA ILE A 149 16.44 6.27 11.59
C ILE A 149 17.33 6.24 10.35
N ARG A 150 18.54 5.68 10.47
CA ARG A 150 19.57 5.67 9.42
C ARG A 150 19.91 4.27 8.90
N PHE A 151 19.29 3.23 9.45
CA PHE A 151 19.56 1.85 9.11
C PHE A 151 18.24 1.08 8.98
N PRO A 152 18.05 0.26 7.93
CA PRO A 152 16.93 -0.67 7.86
C PRO A 152 17.06 -1.74 8.95
N MET A 153 15.98 -2.47 9.22
CA MET A 153 15.96 -3.56 10.21
C MET A 153 15.62 -4.89 9.53
N ASP A 154 16.31 -5.96 9.93
CA ASP A 154 16.06 -7.31 9.45
C ASP A 154 14.85 -7.97 10.15
N LEU A 155 14.45 -9.12 9.63
CA LEU A 155 13.51 -10.01 10.30
C LEU A 155 14.23 -10.85 11.37
N ALA A 156 15.32 -11.50 10.95
CA ALA A 156 16.33 -12.19 11.73
C ALA A 156 17.50 -12.58 10.79
N PHE A 157 18.70 -12.79 11.32
CA PHE A 157 19.86 -13.31 10.58
C PHE A 157 20.17 -12.54 9.28
N ASP A 158 20.12 -11.20 9.32
CA ASP A 158 20.36 -10.31 8.18
C ASP A 158 19.38 -10.49 7.00
N ILE A 159 18.21 -11.10 7.25
CA ILE A 159 17.14 -11.23 6.26
C ILE A 159 16.33 -9.93 6.20
N PHE A 160 16.66 -9.07 5.24
CA PHE A 160 15.91 -7.85 4.93
C PHE A 160 14.81 -8.15 3.90
N PRO A 161 13.50 -8.03 4.26
CA PRO A 161 12.42 -8.26 3.31
C PRO A 161 12.34 -7.09 2.32
N VAL A 162 12.07 -7.39 1.04
CA VAL A 162 12.07 -6.42 -0.07
C VAL A 162 10.83 -6.63 -0.95
N ILE A 163 10.09 -5.56 -1.22
CA ILE A 163 9.00 -5.55 -2.21
C ILE A 163 9.62 -5.44 -3.61
N LYS A 164 9.36 -6.42 -4.47
CA LYS A 164 9.83 -6.46 -5.86
C LYS A 164 8.74 -6.15 -6.90
N ASP A 165 7.49 -6.05 -6.45
CA ASP A 165 6.36 -5.70 -7.32
C ASP A 165 6.55 -4.29 -7.90
N LYS A 166 6.43 -4.17 -9.23
CA LYS A 166 6.71 -2.91 -9.94
C LYS A 166 5.69 -1.83 -9.63
N ASP A 167 4.41 -2.18 -9.52
CA ASP A 167 3.34 -1.21 -9.31
C ASP A 167 3.36 -0.67 -7.88
N VAL A 168 3.62 -1.56 -6.90
CA VAL A 168 3.79 -1.16 -5.50
C VAL A 168 5.07 -0.33 -5.31
N LEU A 169 6.19 -0.71 -5.95
CA LEU A 169 7.42 0.10 -5.95
C LEU A 169 7.20 1.49 -6.59
N ASN A 170 6.41 1.59 -7.65
CA ASN A 170 6.07 2.87 -8.27
C ASN A 170 5.20 3.74 -7.35
N ILE A 171 4.26 3.16 -6.61
CA ILE A 171 3.49 3.88 -5.59
C ILE A 171 4.41 4.36 -4.45
N MET A 172 5.31 3.51 -3.96
CA MET A 172 6.25 3.86 -2.88
C MET A 172 7.22 4.99 -3.29
N LYS A 173 7.73 4.97 -4.54
CA LYS A 173 8.52 6.07 -5.11
C LYS A 173 7.71 7.36 -5.23
N MET A 174 6.50 7.29 -5.78
CA MET A 174 5.59 8.44 -5.90
C MET A 174 5.30 9.07 -4.53
N VAL A 175 5.04 8.27 -3.50
CA VAL A 175 4.85 8.76 -2.13
C VAL A 175 6.12 9.43 -1.60
N TRP A 176 7.30 8.88 -1.87
CA TRP A 176 8.56 9.53 -1.51
C TRP A 176 8.79 10.86 -2.25
N GLU A 177 8.57 10.90 -3.56
CA GLU A 177 8.73 12.10 -4.39
C GLU A 177 7.82 13.25 -3.95
N ILE A 178 6.56 12.94 -3.58
CA ILE A 178 5.60 13.93 -3.10
C ILE A 178 5.87 14.34 -1.66
N PHE A 179 6.05 13.36 -0.75
CA PHE A 179 5.99 13.60 0.70
C PHE A 179 7.36 13.61 1.40
N GLY A 180 8.41 13.08 0.78
CA GLY A 180 9.74 12.94 1.34
C GLY A 180 10.41 14.27 1.70
N ILE A 181 10.03 15.37 1.03
CA ILE A 181 10.56 16.72 1.32
C ILE A 181 9.96 17.38 2.57
N TYR A 182 8.80 16.90 3.06
CA TYR A 182 8.10 17.57 4.16
C TYR A 182 8.60 17.13 5.54
N SER A 183 8.47 18.03 6.51
CA SER A 183 8.82 17.78 7.90
C SER A 183 7.76 16.94 8.62
N ASP A 184 8.18 16.26 9.69
CA ASP A 184 7.34 15.46 10.59
C ASP A 184 6.05 16.16 11.00
N LYS A 185 6.12 17.46 11.32
CA LYS A 185 4.99 18.28 11.75
C LYS A 185 3.95 18.43 10.64
N ILE A 186 4.39 18.63 9.40
CA ILE A 186 3.52 18.73 8.22
C ILE A 186 2.91 17.35 7.96
N LEU A 187 3.72 16.30 7.89
CA LEU A 187 3.27 14.94 7.56
C LEU A 187 2.30 14.36 8.59
N SER A 188 2.57 14.53 9.90
CA SER A 188 1.63 14.17 10.97
C SER A 188 0.40 15.07 11.02
N GLY A 189 0.52 16.34 10.60
CA GLY A 189 -0.62 17.22 10.38
C GLY A 189 -1.55 16.65 9.32
N THR A 190 -0.99 16.33 8.15
CA THR A 190 -1.69 15.77 6.99
C THR A 190 -2.27 14.38 7.27
N SER A 191 -1.54 13.45 7.90
CA SER A 191 -2.08 12.12 8.18
C SER A 191 -3.25 12.15 9.18
N ARG A 192 -3.29 13.13 10.08
CA ARG A 192 -4.45 13.39 10.96
C ARG A 192 -5.60 14.13 10.28
N THR A 193 -5.48 14.61 9.04
CA THR A 193 -6.65 15.13 8.29
C THR A 193 -7.51 13.99 7.72
N SER A 194 -6.96 12.78 7.58
CA SER A 194 -7.67 11.55 7.19
C SER A 194 -9.03 11.41 7.89
N ILE A 195 -10.04 11.10 7.09
CA ILE A 195 -11.40 10.86 7.57
C ILE A 195 -11.47 9.49 8.26
N ALA A 196 -10.78 8.47 7.74
CA ALA A 196 -10.68 7.15 8.36
C ALA A 196 -10.05 7.25 9.77
N TRP A 197 -8.91 7.94 9.92
CA TRP A 197 -8.31 8.18 11.24
C TRP A 197 -9.27 8.95 12.17
N LYS A 198 -9.90 10.03 11.70
CA LYS A 198 -10.86 10.83 12.49
C LYS A 198 -12.11 10.06 12.93
N LYS A 199 -12.52 9.02 12.20
CA LYS A 199 -13.67 8.17 12.55
C LYS A 199 -13.33 7.14 13.61
N VAL A 200 -12.08 6.68 13.65
CA VAL A 200 -11.61 5.62 14.56
C VAL A 200 -11.02 6.21 15.85
N TYR A 201 -10.26 7.30 15.75
CA TYR A 201 -9.59 7.96 16.89
C TYR A 201 -10.59 8.63 17.84
N ASN A 202 -10.49 8.34 19.14
CA ASN A 202 -11.27 9.00 20.18
C ASN A 202 -10.36 9.80 21.14
N PRO A 203 -10.36 11.14 21.13
CA PRO A 203 -9.51 11.93 22.02
C PRO A 203 -9.88 11.83 23.50
N LYS A 204 -11.07 11.31 23.84
CA LYS A 204 -11.54 11.09 25.22
C LYS A 204 -11.10 9.73 25.80
N ASP A 205 -10.52 8.87 24.98
CA ASP A 205 -10.27 7.45 25.26
C ASP A 205 -8.95 7.07 24.59
N GLN A 206 -7.86 7.70 25.04
CA GLN A 206 -6.54 7.64 24.40
C GLN A 206 -5.83 6.29 24.63
N ASP A 207 -6.24 5.54 25.65
CA ASP A 207 -5.70 4.23 25.97
C ASP A 207 -6.33 3.11 25.13
N LEU A 208 -7.57 3.31 24.63
CA LEU A 208 -8.21 2.37 23.71
C LEU A 208 -7.75 2.61 22.27
N ILE A 209 -6.60 2.06 21.94
CA ILE A 209 -6.04 2.04 20.59
C ILE A 209 -6.90 1.13 19.69
N ARG A 210 -7.41 1.68 18.58
CA ARG A 210 -8.32 1.00 17.64
C ARG A 210 -7.72 0.91 16.24
N THR A 211 -7.96 -0.18 15.54
CA THR A 211 -7.49 -0.42 14.16
C THR A 211 -8.30 0.38 13.14
N ILE A 212 -7.62 0.96 12.15
CA ILE A 212 -8.20 1.61 10.98
C ILE A 212 -8.25 0.56 9.86
N THR A 213 -9.36 -0.17 9.80
CA THR A 213 -9.49 -1.31 8.89
C THR A 213 -9.57 -0.89 7.41
N VAL A 214 -9.33 -1.84 6.51
CA VAL A 214 -9.61 -1.71 5.07
C VAL A 214 -10.96 -1.06 4.77
N GLU A 215 -12.04 -1.44 5.45
CA GLU A 215 -13.38 -0.88 5.21
C GLU A 215 -13.46 0.61 5.59
N HIS A 216 -12.73 1.05 6.63
CA HIS A 216 -12.67 2.48 6.97
C HIS A 216 -12.01 3.28 5.85
N ILE A 217 -10.90 2.79 5.28
CA ILE A 217 -10.21 3.43 4.16
C ILE A 217 -11.12 3.40 2.92
N LEU A 218 -11.68 2.25 2.56
CA LEU A 218 -12.58 2.10 1.42
C LEU A 218 -13.88 2.90 1.55
N LYS A 219 -14.34 3.23 2.76
CA LYS A 219 -15.56 4.03 2.96
C LYS A 219 -15.29 5.53 3.05
N HIS A 220 -14.12 5.93 3.54
CA HIS A 220 -13.87 7.32 3.94
C HIS A 220 -12.73 8.02 3.20
N GLU A 221 -11.84 7.29 2.52
CA GLU A 221 -10.70 7.88 1.80
C GLU A 221 -10.86 7.87 0.27
N GLN A 222 -11.95 7.28 -0.25
CA GLN A 222 -12.25 7.31 -1.68
C GLN A 222 -12.27 8.74 -2.23
N HIS A 223 -13.01 9.67 -1.62
CA HIS A 223 -13.06 11.04 -2.14
C HIS A 223 -11.80 11.87 -1.83
N SER A 224 -11.04 11.51 -0.79
CA SER A 224 -9.77 12.14 -0.43
C SER A 224 -8.66 11.85 -1.45
N PHE A 225 -8.64 10.64 -2.03
CA PHE A 225 -7.55 10.17 -2.91
C PHE A 225 -7.98 9.73 -4.32
N LEU A 226 -9.27 9.43 -4.58
CA LEU A 226 -9.76 8.93 -5.88
C LEU A 226 -10.48 9.97 -6.76
N ASN A 227 -10.80 11.16 -6.27
CA ASN A 227 -11.51 12.20 -7.05
C ASN A 227 -10.70 12.80 -8.24
N TYR A 228 -9.57 12.17 -8.63
CA TYR A 228 -8.63 12.66 -9.65
C TYR A 228 -7.97 11.52 -10.47
N TYR A 229 -8.69 10.40 -10.62
CA TYR A 229 -8.36 9.39 -11.64
C TYR A 229 -8.71 9.91 -13.02
#